data_AF-A0AAD5L828-F1
#
_entry.id   AF-A0AAD5L828-F1
#
_cell.length_a   1.000
_cell.length_b   1.000
_cell.length_c   1.000
_cell.angle_alpha   90.00
_cell.angle_beta   90.00
_cell.angle_gamma   90.00
#
_symmetry.space_group_name_H-M   'P 1'
#
loop_
_entity.id
_entity.type
_entity.pdbx_description
1 polymer ?
#
loop_
_entity_poly.entity_id
_entity_poly.type
_entity_poly.pdbx_seq_one_letter_code
_entity_poly.pdbx_strand_id
1 'polypeptide(L)'
;MDRALVEAQEFVNELFRAAAANYERDLLWSRLLYTDGQGVAADVAHRLGFPLDQFHVDVGPQQLEECLRLSVCTPLEQVDPSLSALLAIDDVCWQEFALRVRQVFADQVREYQFDGQIACHFLLLCPNARDLMIHLTFPQGIETTTLEGDGNRVRIEICRREEPPKQTFTYPQRRAIGEFVNSIVHWLWHGLLYD
;
A
#
# COMPACT_ATOMS: atom_id res chain seq x y z
N MET A 1 -19.34 -43.61 0.67
CA MET A 1 -18.24 -43.20 1.57
C MET A 1 -17.15 -42.49 0.77
N ASP A 2 -16.79 -42.99 -0.40
CA ASP A 2 -15.72 -42.42 -1.26
C ASP A 2 -15.94 -40.97 -1.69
N ARG A 3 -17.18 -40.57 -2.02
CA ARG A 3 -17.48 -39.18 -2.41
C ARG A 3 -17.21 -38.16 -1.31
N ALA A 4 -17.58 -38.48 -0.07
CA ALA A 4 -17.34 -37.59 1.07
C ALA A 4 -15.84 -37.48 1.40
N LEU A 5 -15.07 -38.54 1.16
CA LEU A 5 -13.61 -38.54 1.30
C LEU A 5 -12.93 -37.67 0.23
N VAL A 6 -13.39 -37.74 -1.03
CA VAL A 6 -12.90 -36.89 -2.12
C VAL A 6 -13.25 -35.42 -1.85
N GLU A 7 -14.50 -35.12 -1.51
CA GLU A 7 -14.93 -33.76 -1.17
C GLU A 7 -14.15 -33.20 0.05
N ALA A 8 -13.89 -34.02 1.07
CA ALA A 8 -13.06 -33.63 2.20
C ALA A 8 -11.60 -33.37 1.80
N GLN A 9 -11.03 -34.17 0.89
CA GLN A 9 -9.67 -33.98 0.40
C GLN A 9 -9.53 -32.71 -0.44
N GLU A 10 -10.50 -32.42 -1.31
CA GLU A 10 -10.55 -31.18 -2.09
C GLU A 10 -10.65 -29.96 -1.17
N PHE A 11 -11.55 -30.01 -0.18
CA PHE A 11 -11.71 -28.95 0.82
C PHE A 11 -10.41 -28.69 1.60
N VAL A 12 -9.74 -29.75 2.08
CA VAL A 12 -8.46 -29.62 2.81
C VAL A 12 -7.37 -29.01 1.92
N ASN A 13 -7.28 -29.44 0.66
CA ASN A 13 -6.31 -28.88 -0.29
C ASN A 13 -6.56 -27.39 -0.57
N GLU A 14 -7.83 -27.00 -0.74
CA GLU A 14 -8.21 -25.60 -0.93
C GLU A 14 -7.89 -24.76 0.31
N LEU A 15 -8.18 -25.28 1.51
CA LEU A 15 -7.84 -24.64 2.78
C LEU A 15 -6.33 -24.39 2.91
N PHE A 16 -5.50 -25.39 2.60
CA PHE A 16 -4.04 -25.22 2.66
C PHE A 16 -3.51 -24.24 1.62
N ARG A 17 -4.08 -24.21 0.40
CA ARG A 17 -3.71 -23.21 -0.61
C ARG A 17 -4.07 -21.79 -0.16
N ALA A 18 -5.28 -21.60 0.39
CA ALA A 18 -5.70 -20.31 0.92
C ALA A 18 -4.82 -19.87 2.11
N ALA A 19 -4.49 -20.78 3.01
CA ALA A 19 -3.61 -20.51 4.14
C ALA A 19 -2.19 -20.14 3.69
N ALA A 20 -1.63 -20.81 2.67
CA ALA A 20 -0.32 -20.49 2.11
C ALA A 20 -0.30 -19.09 1.48
N ALA A 21 -1.32 -18.75 0.68
CA ALA A 21 -1.45 -17.43 0.07
C ALA A 21 -1.60 -16.32 1.12
N ASN A 22 -2.40 -16.55 2.17
CA ASN A 22 -2.54 -15.62 3.29
C ASN A 22 -1.21 -15.43 4.02
N TYR A 23 -0.49 -16.52 4.32
CA TYR A 23 0.82 -16.44 4.96
C TYR A 23 1.83 -15.64 4.14
N GLU A 24 1.90 -15.92 2.83
CA GLU A 24 2.80 -15.22 1.91
C GLU A 24 2.50 -13.73 1.83
N ARG A 25 1.22 -13.36 1.68
CA ARG A 25 0.76 -11.97 1.72
C ARG A 25 1.20 -11.28 3.01
N ASP A 26 0.95 -11.92 4.15
CA ASP A 26 1.21 -11.34 5.47
C ASP A 26 2.71 -11.12 5.72
N LEU A 27 3.51 -12.05 5.20
CA LEU A 27 4.97 -11.96 5.19
C LEU A 27 5.43 -10.80 4.31
N LEU A 28 4.90 -10.67 3.09
CA LEU A 28 5.23 -9.58 2.18
C LEU A 28 4.81 -8.21 2.73
N TRP A 29 3.60 -8.08 3.27
CA TRP A 29 3.13 -6.87 3.97
C TRP A 29 4.08 -6.49 5.08
N SER A 30 4.49 -7.46 5.90
CA SER A 30 5.40 -7.21 7.02
C SER A 30 6.76 -6.71 6.53
N ARG A 31 7.31 -7.32 5.47
CA ARG A 31 8.61 -6.94 4.88
C ARG A 31 8.57 -5.56 4.22
N LEU A 32 7.51 -5.28 3.46
CA LEU A 32 7.32 -4.01 2.74
C LEU A 32 7.04 -2.83 3.67
N LEU A 33 6.45 -3.07 4.84
CA LEU A 33 5.99 -2.00 5.72
C LEU A 33 6.91 -1.77 6.93
N TYR A 34 7.70 -2.78 7.33
CA TYR A 34 8.56 -2.72 8.52
C TYR A 34 10.01 -3.05 8.13
N THR A 35 10.67 -2.09 7.49
CA THR A 35 12.09 -2.18 7.10
C THR A 35 13.05 -2.21 8.29
N ASP A 36 14.21 -2.83 8.06
CA ASP A 36 15.26 -3.13 9.04
C ASP A 36 15.91 -1.87 9.61
N GLY A 37 15.80 -1.71 10.92
CA GLY A 37 16.54 -0.68 11.68
C GLY A 37 15.80 -0.19 12.92
N GLN A 38 14.46 -0.15 12.89
CA GLN A 38 13.62 0.32 14.00
C GLN A 38 12.28 -0.47 14.10
N GLY A 39 12.17 -1.61 13.42
CA GLY A 39 10.92 -2.35 13.25
C GLY A 39 10.78 -3.62 14.10
N VAL A 40 9.62 -4.28 13.95
CA VAL A 40 9.30 -5.57 14.61
C VAL A 40 10.39 -6.63 14.36
N ALA A 41 10.99 -6.65 13.17
CA ALA A 41 12.07 -7.58 12.83
C ALA A 41 13.32 -7.37 13.71
N ALA A 42 13.71 -6.13 13.96
CA ALA A 42 14.84 -5.81 14.84
C ALA A 42 14.53 -6.17 16.31
N ASP A 43 13.32 -5.88 16.77
CA ASP A 43 12.84 -6.26 18.10
C ASP A 43 12.80 -7.78 18.30
N VAL A 44 12.34 -8.52 17.30
CA VAL A 44 12.26 -9.98 17.32
C VAL A 44 13.65 -10.59 17.23
N ALA A 45 14.51 -10.11 16.32
CA ALA A 45 15.91 -10.54 16.21
C ALA A 45 16.64 -10.34 17.54
N HIS A 46 16.48 -9.17 18.16
CA HIS A 46 17.05 -8.87 19.49
C HIS A 46 16.49 -9.78 20.58
N ARG A 47 15.16 -9.96 20.67
CA ARG A 47 14.52 -10.82 21.69
C ARG A 47 14.90 -12.29 21.56
N LEU A 48 15.06 -12.77 20.33
CA LEU A 48 15.34 -14.17 20.05
C LEU A 48 16.85 -14.47 19.87
N GLY A 49 17.71 -13.45 19.90
CA GLY A 49 19.15 -13.60 19.73
C GLY A 49 19.59 -14.02 18.33
N PHE A 50 18.79 -13.71 17.30
CA PHE A 50 19.10 -14.03 15.92
C PHE A 50 19.81 -12.86 15.22
N PRO A 51 20.74 -13.15 14.29
CA PRO A 51 21.36 -12.14 13.45
C PRO A 51 20.32 -11.36 12.63
N LEU A 52 20.43 -10.04 12.56
CA LEU A 52 19.44 -9.16 11.90
C LEU A 52 19.36 -9.42 10.38
N ASP A 53 20.49 -9.80 9.79
CA ASP A 53 20.64 -10.22 8.40
C ASP A 53 19.81 -11.46 8.03
N GLN A 54 19.39 -12.28 9.00
CA GLN A 54 18.47 -13.39 8.76
C GLN A 54 17.02 -12.94 8.57
N PHE A 55 16.69 -11.72 9.01
CA PHE A 55 15.39 -11.10 8.78
C PHE A 55 15.43 -10.05 7.67
N HIS A 56 16.63 -9.68 7.23
CA HIS A 56 16.84 -8.82 6.08
C HIS A 56 16.41 -9.54 4.81
N VAL A 57 15.38 -8.99 4.17
CA VAL A 57 14.90 -9.47 2.89
C VAL A 57 14.87 -8.29 1.95
N ASP A 58 15.70 -8.35 0.91
CA ASP A 58 15.68 -7.38 -0.16
C ASP A 58 14.27 -7.30 -0.75
N VAL A 59 13.65 -6.14 -0.56
CA VAL A 59 12.39 -5.83 -1.20
C VAL A 59 12.71 -5.38 -2.62
N GLY A 60 12.34 -6.21 -3.59
CA GLY A 60 12.42 -5.89 -5.00
C GLY A 60 11.04 -5.64 -5.63
N PRO A 61 11.04 -5.28 -6.93
CA PRO A 61 9.80 -4.99 -7.66
C PRO A 61 8.87 -6.22 -7.72
N GLN A 62 9.44 -7.43 -7.79
CA GLN A 62 8.67 -8.68 -7.78
C GLN A 62 7.93 -8.90 -6.45
N GLN A 63 8.56 -8.56 -5.32
CA GLN A 63 7.94 -8.69 -4.00
C GLN A 63 6.78 -7.70 -3.83
N LEU A 64 6.93 -6.47 -4.34
CA LEU A 64 5.82 -5.50 -4.36
C LEU A 64 4.68 -5.99 -5.25
N GLU A 65 4.97 -6.42 -6.47
CA GLU A 65 3.97 -6.92 -7.41
C GLU A 65 3.17 -8.09 -6.83
N GLU A 66 3.86 -9.08 -6.27
CA GLU A 66 3.24 -10.24 -5.63
C GLU A 66 2.41 -9.82 -4.40
N CYS A 67 2.90 -8.87 -3.60
CA CYS A 67 2.15 -8.34 -2.47
C CYS A 67 0.83 -7.69 -2.91
N LEU A 68 0.87 -6.85 -3.94
CA LEU A 68 -0.32 -6.19 -4.49
C LEU A 68 -1.27 -7.21 -5.12
N ARG A 69 -0.75 -8.23 -5.79
CA ARG A 69 -1.54 -9.32 -6.39
C ARG A 69 -2.28 -10.15 -5.34
N LEU A 70 -1.67 -10.41 -4.19
CA LEU A 70 -2.28 -11.12 -3.07
C LEU A 70 -3.19 -10.22 -2.20
N SER A 71 -3.18 -8.92 -2.45
CA SER A 71 -4.00 -7.94 -1.74
C SER A 71 -5.25 -7.60 -2.53
N VAL A 72 -6.29 -7.12 -1.83
CA VAL A 72 -7.45 -6.53 -2.49
C VAL A 72 -7.16 -5.05 -2.73
N CYS A 73 -6.75 -4.73 -3.96
CA CYS A 73 -6.41 -3.37 -4.37
C CYS A 73 -7.63 -2.70 -5.03
N THR A 74 -8.10 -1.61 -4.45
CA THR A 74 -9.21 -0.81 -4.98
C THR A 74 -8.70 0.58 -5.33
N PRO A 75 -8.71 0.99 -6.61
CA PRO A 75 -8.35 2.36 -6.98
C PRO A 75 -9.17 3.39 -6.20
N LEU A 76 -8.54 4.48 -5.74
CA LEU A 76 -9.19 5.48 -4.89
C LEU A 76 -10.46 6.05 -5.54
N GLU A 77 -10.43 6.26 -6.84
CA GLU A 77 -11.55 6.71 -7.67
C GLU A 77 -12.77 5.76 -7.65
N GLN A 78 -12.59 4.48 -7.34
CA GLN A 78 -13.67 3.51 -7.16
C GLN A 78 -14.26 3.52 -5.75
N VAL A 79 -13.60 4.18 -4.79
CA VAL A 79 -14.10 4.30 -3.40
C VAL A 79 -15.25 5.31 -3.33
N ASP A 80 -15.12 6.44 -4.02
CA ASP A 80 -16.16 7.45 -4.17
C ASP A 80 -15.97 8.19 -5.51
N PRO A 81 -17.02 8.33 -6.35
CA PRO A 81 -16.92 9.03 -7.64
C PRO A 81 -16.38 10.47 -7.54
N SER A 82 -16.62 11.15 -6.43
CA SER A 82 -16.14 12.53 -6.20
C SER A 82 -14.60 12.59 -6.10
N LEU A 83 -13.96 11.50 -5.70
CA LEU A 83 -12.50 11.40 -5.64
C LEU A 83 -11.87 11.32 -7.03
N SER A 84 -12.58 10.76 -8.02
CA SER A 84 -12.12 10.78 -9.40
C SER A 84 -11.97 12.22 -9.91
N ALA A 85 -12.93 13.09 -9.61
CA ALA A 85 -12.85 14.51 -9.97
C ALA A 85 -11.69 15.23 -9.28
N LEU A 86 -11.41 14.89 -8.01
CA LEU A 86 -10.28 15.44 -7.26
C LEU A 86 -8.92 15.07 -7.88
N LEU A 87 -8.75 13.82 -8.33
CA LEU A 87 -7.52 13.33 -8.95
C LEU A 87 -7.36 13.78 -10.40
N ALA A 88 -8.46 14.21 -11.04
CA ALA A 88 -8.48 14.66 -12.43
C ALA A 88 -8.24 16.17 -12.61
N ILE A 89 -7.94 16.90 -11.53
CA ILE A 89 -7.60 18.33 -11.62
C ILE A 89 -6.31 18.47 -12.44
N ASP A 90 -6.41 19.21 -13.54
CA ASP A 90 -5.28 19.54 -14.39
C ASP A 90 -4.39 20.62 -13.75
N ASP A 91 -3.17 20.79 -14.26
CA ASP A 91 -2.17 21.76 -13.76
C ASP A 91 -1.72 21.55 -12.30
N VAL A 92 -1.87 20.32 -11.77
CA VAL A 92 -1.39 19.93 -10.44
C VAL A 92 -0.08 19.14 -10.54
N CYS A 93 0.96 19.60 -9.83
CA CYS A 93 2.23 18.88 -9.69
C CYS A 93 2.12 17.81 -8.59
N TRP A 94 1.68 16.60 -8.92
CA TRP A 94 1.50 15.54 -7.92
C TRP A 94 2.80 15.09 -7.24
N GLN A 95 3.97 15.36 -7.82
CA GLN A 95 5.27 15.08 -7.19
C GLN A 95 5.50 15.97 -5.96
N GLU A 96 4.95 17.19 -5.93
CA GLU A 96 4.97 18.03 -4.72
C GLU A 96 4.12 17.43 -3.60
N PHE A 97 3.04 16.71 -3.94
CA PHE A 97 2.28 15.95 -2.95
C PHE A 97 3.14 14.88 -2.27
N ALA A 98 4.11 14.27 -2.95
CA ALA A 98 5.03 13.32 -2.34
C ALA A 98 5.82 13.95 -1.17
N LEU A 99 6.22 15.22 -1.30
CA LEU A 99 6.87 15.97 -0.20
C LEU A 99 5.92 16.15 0.98
N ARG A 100 4.64 16.45 0.71
CA ARG A 100 3.62 16.55 1.76
C ARG A 100 3.40 15.22 2.46
N VAL A 101 3.34 14.12 1.71
CA VAL A 101 3.17 12.77 2.28
C VAL A 101 4.33 12.44 3.21
N ARG A 102 5.58 12.71 2.82
CA ARG A 102 6.77 12.55 3.67
C ARG A 102 6.67 13.30 4.99
N GLN A 103 6.19 14.55 4.94
CA GLN A 103 6.10 15.39 6.13
C GLN A 103 4.97 14.96 7.08
N VAL A 104 3.78 14.68 6.53
CA VAL A 104 2.59 14.36 7.34
C VAL A 104 2.62 12.93 7.84
N PHE A 105 3.21 12.02 7.08
CA PHE A 105 3.18 10.58 7.33
C PHE A 105 4.59 9.98 7.47
N ALA A 106 5.57 10.75 7.94
CA ALA A 106 6.98 10.35 8.02
C ALA A 106 7.20 8.94 8.60
N ASP A 107 6.56 8.64 9.74
CA ASP A 107 6.72 7.34 10.40
C ASP A 107 5.94 6.20 9.73
N GLN A 108 4.95 6.56 8.91
CA GLN A 108 3.98 5.67 8.30
C GLN A 108 4.26 5.38 6.82
N VAL A 109 5.12 6.14 6.16
CA VAL A 109 5.43 5.95 4.73
C VAL A 109 6.67 5.08 4.54
N ARG A 110 6.60 4.17 3.57
CA ARG A 110 7.76 3.46 3.03
C ARG A 110 7.89 3.77 1.56
N GLU A 111 9.07 4.16 1.16
CA GLU A 111 9.35 4.63 -0.19
C GLU A 111 10.24 3.63 -0.91
N TYR A 112 9.86 3.33 -2.15
CA TYR A 112 10.57 2.41 -3.01
C TYR A 112 10.75 3.02 -4.40
N GLN A 113 11.99 3.03 -4.87
CA GLN A 113 12.33 3.26 -6.26
C GLN A 113 13.25 2.12 -6.66
N PHE A 114 12.72 1.15 -7.42
CA PHE A 114 13.45 -0.06 -7.76
C PHE A 114 14.39 0.18 -8.94
N ASP A 115 15.53 -0.50 -8.92
CA ASP A 115 16.51 -0.43 -10.00
C ASP A 115 15.87 -0.74 -11.37
N GLY A 116 16.12 0.14 -12.34
CA GLY A 116 15.57 0.02 -13.69
C GLY A 116 14.11 0.47 -13.84
N GLN A 117 13.47 0.96 -12.77
CA GLN A 117 12.13 1.56 -12.83
C GLN A 117 12.19 3.07 -12.60
N ILE A 118 11.45 3.81 -13.43
CA ILE A 118 11.25 5.26 -13.25
C ILE A 118 10.25 5.52 -12.13
N ALA A 119 9.25 4.65 -12.00
CA ALA A 119 8.17 4.82 -11.04
C ALA A 119 8.69 4.80 -9.60
N CYS A 120 8.10 5.66 -8.79
CA CYS A 120 8.33 5.69 -7.34
C CYS A 120 7.06 5.25 -6.62
N HIS A 121 7.21 4.38 -5.63
CA HIS A 121 6.13 3.76 -4.88
C HIS A 121 6.17 4.19 -3.43
N PHE A 122 5.05 4.70 -2.93
CA PHE A 122 4.88 5.05 -1.53
C PHE A 122 3.83 4.11 -0.93
N LEU A 123 4.21 3.37 0.10
CA LEU A 123 3.33 2.51 0.88
C LEU A 123 3.05 3.16 2.23
N LEU A 124 1.82 3.62 2.41
CA LEU A 124 1.39 4.25 3.64
C LEU A 124 0.73 3.22 4.57
N LEU A 125 1.36 2.97 5.71
CA LEU A 125 0.77 2.21 6.80
C LEU A 125 -0.38 3.00 7.42
N CYS A 126 -1.44 2.30 7.82
CA CYS A 126 -2.54 2.89 8.58
C CYS A 126 -2.59 2.26 9.98
N PRO A 127 -1.96 2.86 11.01
CA PRO A 127 -1.84 2.25 12.34
C PRO A 127 -3.17 1.88 12.99
N ASN A 128 -4.20 2.67 12.72
CA ASN A 128 -5.56 2.47 13.21
C ASN A 128 -6.38 1.47 12.37
N ALA A 129 -5.88 1.07 11.21
CA ALA A 129 -6.49 0.13 10.27
C ALA A 129 -5.41 -0.82 9.72
N ARG A 130 -4.91 -1.73 10.58
CA ARG A 130 -3.72 -2.57 10.31
C ARG A 130 -3.86 -3.54 9.13
N ASP A 131 -5.08 -3.75 8.65
CA ASP A 131 -5.41 -4.56 7.48
C ASP A 131 -5.54 -3.71 6.20
N LEU A 132 -5.11 -2.44 6.26
CA LEU A 132 -5.19 -1.47 5.18
C LEU A 132 -3.83 -0.78 4.98
N MET A 133 -3.46 -0.63 3.72
CA MET A 133 -2.33 0.14 3.23
C MET A 133 -2.83 1.05 2.10
N ILE A 134 -2.30 2.26 2.01
CA ILE A 134 -2.55 3.13 0.86
C ILE A 134 -1.30 3.12 0.00
N HIS A 135 -1.42 2.63 -1.23
CA HIS A 135 -0.34 2.59 -2.20
C HIS A 135 -0.46 3.79 -3.14
N LEU A 136 0.58 4.60 -3.22
CA LEU A 136 0.70 5.65 -4.21
C LEU A 136 1.81 5.26 -5.19
N THR A 137 1.53 5.33 -6.48
CA THR A 137 2.53 5.20 -7.54
C THR A 137 2.66 6.53 -8.27
N PHE A 138 3.88 7.04 -8.34
CA PHE A 138 4.28 8.18 -9.17
C PHE A 138 4.96 7.63 -10.43
N PRO A 139 4.27 7.49 -11.57
CA PRO A 139 4.77 6.73 -12.72
C PRO A 139 6.03 7.33 -13.36
N GLN A 140 6.18 8.65 -13.27
CA GLN A 140 7.35 9.39 -13.78
C GLN A 140 8.41 9.63 -12.68
N GLY A 141 8.23 9.00 -11.51
CA GLY A 141 9.03 9.31 -10.33
C GLY A 141 8.63 10.63 -9.70
N ILE A 142 9.45 11.07 -8.73
CA ILE A 142 9.21 12.25 -7.90
C ILE A 142 10.19 13.40 -8.15
N GLU A 143 11.23 13.16 -8.96
CA GLU A 143 12.27 14.15 -9.26
C GLU A 143 11.89 15.05 -10.45
N THR A 144 10.96 14.61 -11.30
CA THR A 144 10.43 15.38 -12.42
C THR A 144 9.25 16.24 -11.99
N THR A 145 9.35 17.56 -12.12
CA THR A 145 8.26 18.52 -11.82
C THR A 145 7.49 18.95 -13.08
N THR A 146 7.55 18.17 -14.16
CA THR A 146 6.91 18.53 -15.42
C THR A 146 5.40 18.39 -15.33
N LEU A 147 4.67 19.48 -15.59
CA LEU A 147 3.20 19.51 -15.60
C LEU A 147 2.57 18.82 -16.83
N GLU A 148 3.37 18.48 -17.84
CA GLU A 148 2.88 17.99 -19.13
C GLU A 148 2.72 16.45 -19.18
N GLY A 149 1.52 16.00 -19.54
CA GLY A 149 1.20 14.60 -19.89
C GLY A 149 0.53 13.77 -18.79
N ASP A 150 -0.24 12.75 -19.21
CA ASP A 150 -0.95 11.80 -18.31
C ASP A 150 -0.01 11.08 -17.32
N GLY A 151 1.30 11.06 -17.59
CA GLY A 151 2.31 10.50 -16.70
C GLY A 151 2.52 11.28 -15.39
N ASN A 152 2.04 12.52 -15.32
CA ASN A 152 2.14 13.35 -14.12
C ASN A 152 1.14 12.95 -13.01
N ARG A 153 0.13 12.14 -13.34
CA ARG A 153 -0.93 11.77 -12.38
C ARG A 153 -0.44 10.67 -11.45
N VAL A 154 -0.55 10.92 -10.15
CA VAL A 154 -0.37 9.88 -9.13
C VAL A 154 -1.48 8.84 -9.24
N ARG A 155 -1.13 7.56 -9.16
CA ARG A 155 -2.10 6.47 -9.02
C ARG A 155 -2.21 6.13 -7.55
N ILE A 156 -3.43 6.04 -7.03
CA ILE A 156 -3.67 5.75 -5.62
C ILE A 156 -4.59 4.54 -5.50
N GLU A 157 -4.14 3.55 -4.75
CA GLU A 157 -4.87 2.32 -4.48
C GLU A 157 -5.03 2.12 -2.98
N ILE A 158 -6.24 1.74 -2.57
CA ILE A 158 -6.55 1.26 -1.24
C ILE A 158 -6.35 -0.25 -1.22
N CYS A 159 -5.25 -0.69 -0.62
CA CYS A 159 -4.88 -2.09 -0.54
C CYS A 159 -5.36 -2.66 0.79
N ARG A 160 -6.30 -3.60 0.75
CA ARG A 160 -6.72 -4.38 1.92
C ARG A 160 -6.04 -5.72 1.94
N ARG A 161 -5.72 -6.19 3.13
CA ARG A 161 -5.16 -7.52 3.37
C ARG A 161 -6.12 -8.61 2.89
N GLU A 162 -7.40 -8.49 3.21
CA GLU A 162 -8.44 -9.47 2.85
C GLU A 162 -9.67 -8.79 2.26
N GLU A 163 -10.42 -9.52 1.42
CA GLU A 163 -11.71 -9.04 0.94
C GLU A 163 -12.73 -9.07 2.09
N PRO A 164 -13.34 -7.93 2.46
CA PRO A 164 -14.32 -7.95 3.53
C PRO A 164 -15.59 -8.68 3.05
N PRO A 165 -16.28 -9.43 3.92
CA PRO A 165 -17.45 -10.23 3.55
C PRO A 165 -18.61 -9.45 2.90
N LYS A 166 -18.66 -8.13 3.09
CA LYS A 166 -19.69 -7.23 2.57
C LYS A 166 -19.15 -6.24 1.54
N GLN A 167 -17.90 -6.40 1.10
CA GLN A 167 -17.14 -5.48 0.24
C GLN A 167 -17.00 -4.03 0.77
N THR A 168 -17.54 -3.73 1.95
CA THR A 168 -17.47 -2.40 2.57
C THR A 168 -16.23 -2.24 3.46
N PHE A 169 -15.73 -1.01 3.53
CA PHE A 169 -14.68 -0.64 4.47
C PHE A 169 -15.21 -0.62 5.91
N THR A 170 -14.39 -1.04 6.87
CA THR A 170 -14.68 -0.92 8.31
C THR A 170 -14.61 0.54 8.76
N TYR A 171 -15.12 0.86 9.96
CA TYR A 171 -15.03 2.23 10.48
C TYR A 171 -13.58 2.74 10.58
N PRO A 172 -12.61 1.99 11.14
CA PRO A 172 -11.23 2.43 11.18
C PRO A 172 -10.61 2.64 9.78
N GLN A 173 -10.94 1.78 8.82
CA GLN A 173 -10.49 1.93 7.43
C GLN A 173 -11.05 3.21 6.79
N ARG A 174 -12.36 3.47 6.91
CA ARG A 174 -12.97 4.70 6.41
C ARG A 174 -12.36 5.94 7.03
N ARG A 175 -12.04 5.89 8.33
CA ARG A 175 -11.36 6.99 9.02
C ARG A 175 -9.96 7.22 8.46
N ALA A 176 -9.16 6.17 8.27
CA ALA A 176 -7.81 6.28 7.70
C ALA A 176 -7.84 6.83 6.26
N ILE A 177 -8.75 6.32 5.42
CA ILE A 177 -8.98 6.82 4.06
C ILE A 177 -9.38 8.30 4.10
N GLY A 178 -10.31 8.67 5.00
CA GLY A 178 -10.74 10.06 5.16
C GLY A 178 -9.62 11.00 5.63
N GLU A 179 -8.78 10.57 6.56
CA GLU A 179 -7.59 11.32 7.02
C GLU A 179 -6.61 11.54 5.85
N PHE A 180 -6.39 10.53 5.02
CA PHE A 180 -5.56 10.64 3.82
C PHE A 180 -6.15 11.57 2.76
N VAL A 181 -7.44 11.40 2.43
CA VAL A 181 -8.16 12.27 1.46
C VAL A 181 -8.15 13.72 1.93
N ASN A 182 -8.37 13.98 3.22
CA ASN A 182 -8.30 15.32 3.77
C ASN A 182 -6.90 15.94 3.60
N SER A 183 -5.83 15.12 3.68
CA SER A 183 -4.47 15.58 3.41
C SER A 183 -4.29 16.02 1.95
N ILE A 184 -4.86 15.27 0.99
CA ILE A 184 -4.89 15.67 -0.43
C ILE A 184 -5.62 16.99 -0.59
N VAL A 185 -6.85 17.10 -0.06
CA VAL A 185 -7.69 18.31 -0.20
C VAL A 185 -7.00 19.53 0.41
N HIS A 186 -6.44 19.39 1.62
CA HIS A 186 -5.72 20.47 2.27
C HIS A 186 -4.50 20.90 1.47
N TRP A 187 -3.75 19.95 0.89
CA TRP A 187 -2.61 20.28 0.04
C TRP A 187 -3.03 21.02 -1.23
N LEU A 188 -4.03 20.51 -1.95
CA LEU A 188 -4.57 21.16 -3.15
C LEU A 188 -5.08 22.58 -2.84
N TRP A 189 -5.81 22.77 -1.74
CA TRP A 189 -6.24 24.11 -1.32
C TRP A 189 -5.08 25.03 -0.99
N HIS A 190 -4.02 24.53 -0.37
CA HIS A 190 -2.85 25.34 -0.09
C HIS A 190 -2.15 25.78 -1.39
N GLY A 191 -1.99 24.87 -2.36
CA GLY A 191 -1.43 25.23 -3.68
C GLY A 191 -2.30 26.24 -4.43
N LEU A 192 -3.63 26.06 -4.42
CA LEU A 192 -4.55 26.96 -5.13
C LEU A 192 -4.72 28.36 -4.51
N LEU A 193 -4.41 28.54 -3.22
CA LEU A 193 -4.62 29.81 -2.50
C LEU A 193 -3.34 30.63 -2.32
N TYR A 194 -2.17 29.99 -2.36
CA TYR A 194 -0.91 30.61 -2.00
C TYR A 194 0.14 30.60 -3.12
N ASP A 195 -0.12 29.91 -4.22
CA ASP A 195 0.62 30.01 -5.49
C ASP A 195 -0.24 30.71 -6.56
#